data_AF-A0A0L6JCN1-F1
#
_entry.id   AF-A0A0L6JCN1-F1
#
_cell.length_a   1.000
_cell.length_b   1.000
_cell.length_c   1.000
_cell.angle_alpha   90.00
_cell.angle_beta   90.00
_cell.angle_gamma   90.00
#
_symmetry.space_group_name_H-M   'P 1'
#
loop_
_entity.id
_entity.type
_entity.pdbx_description
1 polymer ?
#
loop_
_entity_poly.entity_id
_entity_poly.type
_entity_poly.pdbx_seq_one_letter_code
_entity_poly.pdbx_strand_id
1 'polypeptide(L)'
;MSLSKKLKVGLDETRILILGSQILLGFQLQGAFRPTFEQLPFHSRVVWVATLGLITLAVALLITPSIHHRLVEQGHDTKRLLGVIRFCAGLSLMPFALALGADLFLAAEPVLGTGLAASIGIAAGLTALLFWYGLQALTARTTGEQERTIMSVEPEHEHTSLATKIEQMLTEARVMLPGAQALLGFQLVIIFSETFEALPFTTKLIHLVAIGFLALTVIWLMAPAAFHRVVYAGEDTPALHRLGTRFLLAASVTLALGIAADLGVVVATILKSSAAGTVAAGMSLVVLSGLWHVYPALLRRQRSLQA
;
A
#
# COMPACT_ATOMS: atom_id res chain seq x y z
N MET A 1 13.50 17.20 18.59
CA MET A 1 12.77 17.54 17.35
C MET A 1 11.34 17.12 17.63
N SER A 2 10.37 18.04 17.68
CA SER A 2 9.02 17.74 18.18
C SER A 2 8.41 16.49 17.55
N LEU A 3 7.58 15.78 18.32
CA LEU A 3 6.98 14.52 17.91
C LEU A 3 6.16 14.71 16.63
N SER A 4 5.44 15.82 16.55
CA SER A 4 4.68 16.21 15.37
C SER A 4 5.54 16.31 14.10
N LYS A 5 6.73 16.93 14.21
CA LYS A 5 7.65 17.05 13.07
C LYS A 5 8.21 15.69 12.66
N LYS A 6 8.52 14.81 13.61
CA LYS A 6 8.99 13.44 13.33
C LYS A 6 7.91 12.61 12.63
N LEU A 7 6.66 12.73 13.05
CA LEU A 7 5.53 12.03 12.43
C LEU A 7 5.28 12.52 11.01
N LYS A 8 5.30 13.83 10.78
CA LYS A 8 5.19 14.39 9.43
C LYS A 8 6.27 13.83 8.50
N VAL A 9 7.53 13.85 8.94
CA VAL A 9 8.64 13.27 8.18
C VAL A 9 8.42 11.79 7.89
N GLY A 10 8.03 10.98 8.88
CA GLY A 10 7.77 9.55 8.67
C GLY A 10 6.62 9.26 7.70
N LEU A 11 5.55 10.08 7.72
CA LEU A 11 4.46 9.98 6.75
C LEU A 11 4.91 10.37 5.33
N ASP A 12 5.71 11.43 5.21
CA ASP A 12 6.29 11.85 3.93
C ASP A 12 7.30 10.84 3.37
N GLU A 13 8.07 10.14 4.22
CA GLU A 13 8.94 9.03 3.81
C GLU A 13 8.12 7.85 3.28
N THR A 14 7.06 7.49 3.99
CA THR A 14 6.13 6.42 3.57
C THR A 14 5.48 6.76 2.22
N ARG A 15 5.22 8.04 1.96
CA ARG A 15 4.71 8.54 0.67
C ARG A 15 5.65 8.28 -0.51
N ILE A 16 6.96 8.34 -0.30
CA ILE A 16 7.92 8.07 -1.37
C ILE A 16 7.88 6.57 -1.73
N LEU A 17 7.86 5.71 -0.71
CA LEU A 17 7.85 4.26 -0.90
C LEU A 17 6.54 3.72 -1.48
N ILE A 18 5.40 4.28 -1.06
CA ILE A 18 4.09 3.80 -1.48
C ILE A 18 3.85 4.05 -2.98
N LEU A 19 4.30 5.20 -3.50
CA LEU A 19 4.09 5.56 -4.91
C LEU A 19 4.75 4.52 -5.83
N GLY A 20 6.01 4.17 -5.56
CA GLY A 20 6.71 3.13 -6.32
C GLY A 20 6.02 1.77 -6.23
N SER A 21 5.58 1.39 -5.03
CA SER A 21 4.92 0.10 -4.78
C SER A 21 3.58 -0.03 -5.52
N GLN A 22 2.77 1.04 -5.51
CA GLN A 22 1.46 1.05 -6.16
C GLN A 22 1.57 1.08 -7.70
N ILE A 23 2.60 1.74 -8.25
CA ILE A 23 2.87 1.70 -9.70
C ILE A 23 3.25 0.29 -10.14
N LEU A 24 4.16 -0.37 -9.41
CA LEU A 24 4.55 -1.75 -9.71
C LEU A 24 3.38 -2.73 -9.58
N LEU A 25 2.56 -2.58 -8.53
CA LEU A 25 1.32 -3.36 -8.38
C LEU A 25 0.41 -3.18 -9.60
N GLY A 26 0.18 -1.94 -10.03
CA GLY A 26 -0.64 -1.65 -11.21
C GLY A 26 -0.08 -2.24 -12.50
N PHE A 27 1.24 -2.17 -12.71
CA PHE A 27 1.90 -2.81 -13.83
C PHE A 27 1.71 -4.34 -13.83
N GLN A 28 1.85 -4.99 -12.67
CA GLN A 28 1.67 -6.44 -12.57
C GLN A 28 0.22 -6.88 -12.80
N LEU A 29 -0.75 -6.10 -12.34
CA LEU A 29 -2.17 -6.34 -12.61
C LEU A 29 -2.45 -6.23 -14.12
N GLN A 30 -1.88 -5.22 -14.78
CA GLN A 30 -2.05 -5.02 -16.23
C GLN A 30 -1.32 -6.07 -17.06
N GLY A 31 -0.11 -6.48 -16.66
CA GLY A 31 0.75 -7.35 -17.47
C GLY A 31 0.15 -8.73 -17.72
N ALA A 32 -0.67 -9.24 -16.80
CA ALA A 32 -1.39 -10.50 -16.94
C ALA A 32 -2.38 -10.54 -18.13
N PHE A 33 -2.80 -9.36 -18.60
CA PHE A 33 -3.74 -9.21 -19.72
C PHE A 33 -3.06 -8.95 -21.06
N ARG A 34 -1.73 -8.97 -21.13
CA ARG A 34 -1.00 -8.81 -22.39
C ARG A 34 -0.94 -10.15 -23.14
N PRO A 35 -1.08 -10.17 -24.49
CA PRO A 35 -1.03 -11.42 -25.27
C PRO A 35 0.23 -12.26 -25.04
N THR A 36 1.37 -11.60 -24.81
CA THR A 36 2.66 -12.26 -24.52
C THR A 36 2.63 -13.09 -23.24
N PHE A 37 1.75 -12.76 -22.28
CA PHE A 37 1.65 -13.47 -21.00
C PHE A 37 1.22 -14.93 -21.18
N GLU A 38 0.36 -15.24 -22.15
CA GLU A 38 -0.11 -16.61 -22.38
C GLU A 38 1.00 -17.57 -22.82
N GLN A 39 2.06 -17.01 -23.42
CA GLN A 39 3.22 -17.75 -23.92
C GLN A 39 4.24 -18.04 -22.81
N LEU A 40 4.08 -17.45 -21.62
CA LEU A 40 5.01 -17.66 -20.53
C LEU A 40 4.96 -19.10 -20.01
N PRO A 41 6.12 -19.69 -19.67
CA PRO A 41 6.19 -20.95 -18.95
C PRO A 41 5.38 -20.91 -17.64
N PHE A 42 4.94 -22.09 -17.18
CA PHE A 42 4.14 -22.18 -15.95
C PHE A 42 4.89 -21.65 -14.72
N HIS A 43 6.20 -21.90 -14.60
CA HIS A 43 6.98 -21.39 -13.47
C HIS A 43 7.01 -19.86 -13.43
N SER A 44 7.13 -19.19 -14.57
CA SER A 44 7.11 -17.72 -14.66
C SER A 44 5.75 -17.15 -14.25
N ARG A 45 4.65 -17.84 -14.57
CA ARG A 45 3.30 -17.45 -14.11
C ARG A 45 3.16 -17.59 -12.59
N VAL A 46 3.70 -18.65 -12.00
CA VAL A 46 3.71 -18.83 -10.53
C VAL A 46 4.55 -17.74 -9.86
N VAL A 47 5.73 -17.42 -10.41
CA VAL A 47 6.55 -16.30 -9.94
C VAL A 47 5.77 -15.00 -10.01
N TRP A 48 5.08 -14.71 -11.12
CA TRP A 48 4.24 -13.52 -11.25
C TRP A 48 3.16 -13.42 -10.16
N VAL A 49 2.44 -14.50 -9.88
CA VAL A 49 1.43 -14.52 -8.80
C VAL A 49 2.06 -14.28 -7.43
N ALA A 50 3.23 -14.87 -7.18
CA ALA A 50 3.97 -14.65 -5.94
C ALA A 50 4.41 -13.18 -5.80
N THR A 51 4.95 -12.60 -6.87
CA THR A 51 5.34 -11.19 -6.93
C THR A 51 4.14 -10.27 -6.68
N LEU A 52 2.98 -10.60 -7.26
CA LEU A 52 1.75 -9.83 -7.07
C LEU A 52 1.29 -9.86 -5.61
N GLY A 53 1.41 -11.00 -4.94
CA GLY A 53 1.15 -11.13 -3.50
C GLY A 53 2.12 -10.31 -2.65
N LEU A 54 3.42 -10.35 -2.97
CA LEU A 54 4.46 -9.61 -2.26
C LEU A 54 4.25 -8.08 -2.38
N ILE A 55 4.02 -7.58 -3.59
CA ILE A 55 3.83 -6.13 -3.79
C ILE A 55 2.51 -5.65 -3.17
N THR A 56 1.47 -6.48 -3.18
CA THR A 56 0.22 -6.19 -2.45
C THR A 56 0.46 -6.10 -0.95
N LEU A 57 1.25 -7.01 -0.37
CA LEU A 57 1.63 -6.96 1.05
C LEU A 57 2.45 -5.69 1.37
N ALA A 58 3.39 -5.30 0.50
CA ALA A 58 4.16 -4.07 0.66
C ALA A 58 3.24 -2.83 0.72
N VAL A 59 2.29 -2.72 -0.22
CA VAL A 59 1.28 -1.64 -0.23
C VAL A 59 0.41 -1.69 1.03
N ALA A 60 0.00 -2.88 1.48
CA ALA A 60 -0.78 -3.05 2.70
C ALA A 60 -0.05 -2.49 3.93
N LEU A 61 1.24 -2.82 4.07
CA LEU A 61 2.08 -2.34 5.17
C LEU A 61 2.28 -0.83 5.11
N LEU A 62 2.52 -0.25 3.93
CA LEU A 62 2.76 1.19 3.77
C LEU A 62 1.51 2.05 4.02
N ILE A 63 0.31 1.53 3.80
CA ILE A 63 -0.95 2.25 4.10
C ILE A 63 -1.31 2.18 5.60
N THR A 64 -0.90 1.11 6.28
CA THR A 64 -1.29 0.80 7.66
C THR A 64 -1.10 1.97 8.64
N PRO A 65 0.03 2.71 8.66
CA PRO A 65 0.22 3.80 9.61
C PRO A 65 -0.79 4.92 9.48
N SER A 66 -1.18 5.28 8.25
CA SER A 66 -2.20 6.30 7.99
C SER A 66 -3.55 5.90 8.59
N ILE A 67 -3.94 4.63 8.41
CA ILE A 67 -5.19 4.12 8.98
C ILE A 67 -5.10 4.02 10.50
N HIS A 68 -3.95 3.62 11.04
CA HIS A 68 -3.74 3.54 12.49
C HIS A 68 -3.82 4.92 13.15
N HIS A 69 -3.23 5.94 12.52
CA HIS A 69 -3.27 7.32 12.98
C HIS A 69 -4.70 7.84 13.10
N ARG A 70 -5.57 7.51 12.13
CA ARG A 70 -6.97 7.96 12.13
C ARG A 70 -7.87 7.11 13.03
N LEU A 71 -7.73 5.79 12.99
CA LEU A 71 -8.66 4.89 13.65
C LEU A 71 -8.35 4.75 15.15
N VAL A 72 -7.08 4.68 15.53
CA VAL A 72 -6.66 4.40 16.92
C VAL A 72 -6.21 5.65 17.65
N GLU A 73 -5.43 6.52 17.00
CA GLU A 73 -4.92 7.74 17.63
C GLU A 73 -5.82 8.97 17.39
N GLN A 74 -6.88 8.85 16.57
CA GLN A 74 -7.80 9.95 16.27
C GLN A 74 -7.11 11.24 15.77
N GLY A 75 -6.01 11.06 15.04
CA GLY A 75 -5.17 12.15 14.53
C GLY A 75 -4.27 12.80 15.59
N HIS A 76 -4.04 12.18 16.75
CA HIS A 76 -3.08 12.66 17.75
C HIS A 76 -1.68 12.11 17.49
N ASP A 77 -0.69 12.97 17.71
CA ASP A 77 0.72 12.63 17.65
C ASP A 77 1.12 11.81 18.87
N THR A 78 1.57 10.57 18.64
CA THR A 78 2.00 9.66 19.72
C THR A 78 3.31 8.96 19.36
N LYS A 79 4.13 8.64 20.38
CA LYS A 79 5.35 7.85 20.19
C LYS A 79 5.06 6.46 19.62
N ARG A 80 3.90 5.90 19.97
CA ARG A 80 3.46 4.59 19.47
C ARG A 80 3.24 4.60 17.97
N LEU A 81 2.54 5.61 17.44
CA LEU A 81 2.35 5.76 16.00
C LEU A 81 3.68 5.86 15.26
N LEU A 82 4.65 6.60 15.81
CA LEU A 82 6.00 6.67 15.23
C LEU A 82 6.67 5.28 15.19
N GLY A 83 6.47 4.46 16.22
CA GLY A 83 6.89 3.06 16.24
C GLY A 83 6.22 2.22 15.15
N VAL A 84 4.91 2.38 14.95
CA VAL A 84 4.15 1.71 13.89
C VAL A 84 4.64 2.13 12.50
N ILE A 85 4.87 3.43 12.26
CA ILE A 85 5.42 3.93 11.00
C ILE A 85 6.78 3.27 10.71
N ARG A 86 7.70 3.30 11.68
CA ARG A 86 9.04 2.69 11.54
C ARG A 86 8.97 1.20 11.27
N PHE A 87 8.13 0.48 12.01
CA PHE A 87 7.95 -0.96 11.84
C PHE A 87 7.38 -1.31 10.47
N CYS A 88 6.29 -0.65 10.05
CA CYS A 88 5.65 -0.89 8.76
C CYS A 88 6.54 -0.51 7.59
N ALA A 89 7.16 0.68 7.61
CA ALA A 89 8.09 1.11 6.57
C ALA A 89 9.29 0.15 6.48
N GLY A 90 9.89 -0.18 7.64
CA GLY A 90 11.00 -1.13 7.72
C GLY A 90 10.63 -2.52 7.20
N LEU A 91 9.47 -3.07 7.58
CA LEU A 91 9.04 -4.40 7.14
C LEU A 91 8.64 -4.44 5.66
N SER A 92 8.11 -3.35 5.11
CA SER A 92 7.64 -3.28 3.71
C SER A 92 8.75 -3.40 2.67
N LEU A 93 10.00 -3.06 3.02
CA LEU A 93 11.13 -3.10 2.10
C LEU A 93 11.52 -4.54 1.70
N MET A 94 11.29 -5.52 2.57
CA MET A 94 11.57 -6.93 2.29
C MET A 94 10.67 -7.49 1.16
N PRO A 95 9.32 -7.46 1.25
CA PRO A 95 8.49 -7.94 0.16
C PRO A 95 8.68 -7.11 -1.11
N PHE A 96 8.97 -5.81 -1.00
CA PHE A 96 9.32 -4.98 -2.16
C PHE A 96 10.63 -5.41 -2.83
N ALA A 97 11.69 -5.72 -2.07
CA ALA A 97 12.98 -6.17 -2.62
C ALA A 97 12.84 -7.52 -3.35
N LEU A 98 12.09 -8.44 -2.74
CA LEU A 98 11.80 -9.75 -3.33
C LEU A 98 10.96 -9.59 -4.61
N ALA A 99 9.97 -8.71 -4.58
CA ALA A 99 9.16 -8.41 -5.76
C ALA A 99 10.00 -7.83 -6.90
N LEU A 100 10.87 -6.86 -6.60
CA LEU A 100 11.77 -6.24 -7.59
C LEU A 100 12.74 -7.26 -8.22
N GLY A 101 13.33 -8.14 -7.41
CA GLY A 101 14.19 -9.22 -7.93
C GLY A 101 13.42 -10.19 -8.85
N ALA A 102 12.20 -10.54 -8.47
CA ALA A 102 11.33 -11.39 -9.28
C ALA A 102 10.86 -10.70 -10.58
N ASP A 103 10.55 -9.41 -10.54
CA ASP A 103 10.21 -8.62 -11.73
C ASP A 103 11.38 -8.56 -12.72
N LEU A 104 12.61 -8.41 -12.23
CA LEU A 104 13.80 -8.44 -13.09
C LEU A 104 14.10 -9.82 -13.65
N PHE A 105 13.84 -10.89 -12.90
CA PHE A 105 13.87 -12.26 -13.43
C PHE A 105 12.85 -12.41 -14.58
N LEU A 106 11.60 -12.01 -14.35
CA LEU A 106 10.52 -12.12 -15.34
C LEU A 106 10.81 -11.29 -16.61
N ALA A 107 11.45 -10.13 -16.46
CA ALA A 107 11.84 -9.29 -17.59
C ALA A 107 13.04 -9.86 -18.38
N ALA A 108 14.00 -10.49 -17.70
CA ALA A 108 15.22 -11.00 -18.32
C ALA A 108 15.04 -12.38 -18.97
N GLU A 109 14.14 -13.22 -18.45
CA GLU A 109 13.98 -14.61 -18.89
C GLU A 109 13.70 -14.77 -20.40
N PRO A 110 12.80 -13.99 -21.03
CA PRO A 110 12.55 -14.09 -22.47
C PRO A 110 13.76 -13.72 -23.34
N VAL A 111 14.74 -12.99 -22.80
CA VAL A 111 15.88 -12.45 -23.56
C VAL A 111 17.15 -13.26 -23.34
N LEU A 112 17.41 -13.66 -22.09
CA LEU A 112 18.69 -14.25 -21.66
C LEU A 112 18.57 -15.73 -21.22
N GLY A 113 17.34 -16.26 -21.20
CA GLY A 113 17.04 -17.59 -20.68
C GLY A 113 17.03 -17.64 -19.14
N THR A 114 16.48 -18.72 -18.60
CA THR A 114 16.17 -18.85 -17.16
C THR A 114 17.39 -18.74 -16.25
N GLY A 115 18.55 -19.28 -16.63
CA GLY A 115 19.75 -19.29 -15.79
C GLY A 115 20.36 -17.90 -15.55
N LEU A 116 20.58 -17.13 -16.63
CA LEU A 116 21.07 -15.76 -16.54
C LEU A 116 20.03 -14.83 -15.91
N ALA A 117 18.76 -14.99 -16.27
CA ALA A 117 17.67 -14.23 -15.66
C ALA A 117 17.58 -14.45 -14.14
N ALA A 118 17.72 -15.69 -13.67
CA ALA A 118 17.72 -16.00 -12.24
C ALA A 118 18.89 -15.31 -11.53
N SER A 119 20.07 -15.31 -12.16
CA SER A 119 21.25 -14.63 -11.64
C SER A 119 21.03 -13.12 -11.51
N ILE A 120 20.42 -12.48 -12.51
CA ILE A 120 20.06 -11.05 -12.49
C ILE A 120 19.04 -10.76 -11.40
N GLY A 121 17.96 -11.53 -11.32
CA GLY A 121 16.90 -11.33 -10.31
C GLY A 121 17.42 -11.50 -8.88
N ILE A 122 18.22 -12.54 -8.62
CA ILE A 122 18.86 -12.77 -7.32
C ILE A 122 19.84 -11.65 -7.00
N ALA A 123 20.71 -11.27 -7.93
CA ALA A 123 21.68 -10.20 -7.71
C ALA A 123 21.00 -8.87 -7.39
N ALA A 124 19.93 -8.52 -8.11
CA ALA A 124 19.16 -7.31 -7.86
C ALA A 124 18.44 -7.35 -6.50
N GLY A 125 17.79 -8.46 -6.16
CA GLY A 125 17.14 -8.64 -4.86
C GLY A 125 18.12 -8.57 -3.69
N LEU A 126 19.28 -9.24 -3.80
CA LEU A 126 20.34 -9.17 -2.80
C LEU A 126 20.94 -7.77 -2.68
N THR A 127 21.13 -7.07 -3.81
CA THR A 127 21.61 -5.69 -3.81
C THR A 127 20.62 -4.77 -3.10
N ALA A 128 19.32 -4.90 -3.40
CA ALA A 128 18.27 -4.14 -2.71
C ALA A 128 18.27 -4.42 -1.20
N LEU A 129 18.31 -5.70 -0.79
CA LEU A 129 18.38 -6.09 0.63
C LEU A 129 19.65 -5.60 1.32
N LEU A 130 20.79 -5.62 0.63
CA LEU A 130 22.06 -5.11 1.14
C LEU A 130 21.99 -3.61 1.41
N PHE A 131 21.48 -2.82 0.47
CA PHE A 131 21.39 -1.37 0.63
C PHE A 131 20.32 -0.97 1.66
N TRP A 132 19.19 -1.66 1.71
CA TRP A 132 18.08 -1.28 2.58
C TRP A 132 18.20 -1.80 4.01
N TYR A 133 18.71 -3.02 4.21
CA TYR A 133 18.90 -3.61 5.55
C TYR A 133 20.37 -3.78 5.93
N GLY A 134 21.19 -4.29 5.01
CA GLY A 134 22.59 -4.62 5.31
C GLY A 134 23.41 -3.41 5.73
N LEU A 135 23.38 -2.33 4.94
CA LEU A 135 24.11 -1.10 5.21
C LEU A 135 23.55 -0.33 6.41
N GLN A 136 22.23 -0.38 6.59
CA GLN A 136 21.56 0.17 7.77
C GLN A 136 22.03 -0.55 9.05
N ALA A 137 22.09 -1.88 9.04
CA ALA A 137 22.52 -2.67 10.18
C ALA A 137 24.01 -2.46 10.53
N LEU A 138 24.87 -2.27 9.52
CA LEU A 138 26.29 -1.98 9.70
C LEU A 138 26.51 -0.60 10.35
N THR A 139 25.83 0.42 9.85
CA THR A 139 25.93 1.81 10.37
C THR A 139 25.25 1.96 11.74
N ALA A 140 24.16 1.23 11.99
CA ALA A 140 23.48 1.25 13.28
C ALA A 140 24.35 0.72 14.43
N ARG A 141 25.29 -0.20 14.14
CA ARG A 141 26.24 -0.73 15.12
C ARG A 141 27.30 0.29 15.55
N THR A 142 27.59 1.31 14.73
CA THR A 142 28.63 2.31 15.03
C THR A 142 28.10 3.57 15.68
N THR A 143 26.81 3.87 15.55
CA THR A 143 26.24 5.20 15.91
C THR A 143 25.09 5.12 16.94
N GLY A 144 24.67 3.91 17.32
CA GLY A 144 23.39 3.63 17.99
C GLY A 144 23.24 4.01 19.48
N GLU A 145 24.25 4.57 20.15
CA GLU A 145 24.17 4.92 21.57
C GLU A 145 23.71 6.37 21.84
N GLN A 146 24.02 7.34 20.97
CA GLN A 146 23.68 8.76 21.22
C GLN A 146 22.20 9.10 21.00
N GLU A 147 21.52 8.51 20.00
CA GLU A 147 20.12 8.84 19.68
C GLU A 147 19.09 8.23 20.65
N ARG A 148 19.40 7.08 21.26
CA ARG A 148 18.51 6.40 22.23
C ARG A 148 18.31 7.24 23.49
N THR A 149 19.33 7.99 23.90
CA THR A 149 19.32 8.88 25.06
C THR A 149 18.50 10.17 24.82
N ILE A 150 18.34 10.59 23.56
CA ILE A 150 17.55 11.79 23.20
C ILE A 150 16.04 11.46 23.12
N MET A 151 15.67 10.23 22.73
CA MET A 151 14.27 9.79 22.61
C MET A 151 13.55 9.61 23.96
N SER A 152 14.28 9.43 25.07
CA SER A 152 13.71 9.20 26.41
C SER A 152 13.19 10.48 27.07
N VAL A 153 13.63 11.66 26.62
CA VAL A 153 13.30 12.96 27.25
C VAL A 153 12.05 13.61 26.65
N GLU A 154 11.63 13.21 25.44
CA GLU A 154 10.48 13.83 24.76
C GLU A 154 9.15 13.36 25.37
N PRO A 155 8.12 14.21 25.50
CA PRO A 155 6.83 13.82 26.08
C PRO A 155 6.15 12.71 25.25
N GLU A 156 5.43 11.81 25.93
CA GLU A 156 4.76 10.66 25.29
C GLU A 156 3.55 11.07 24.44
N HIS A 157 2.92 12.20 24.82
CA HIS A 157 1.82 12.85 24.11
C HIS A 157 2.14 14.34 23.94
N GLU A 158 2.12 14.81 22.69
CA GLU A 158 2.19 16.23 22.37
C GLU A 158 0.76 16.70 22.04
N HIS A 159 0.33 17.86 22.54
CA HIS A 159 -0.99 18.39 22.24
C HIS A 159 -1.04 18.82 20.76
N THR A 160 -1.44 17.91 19.88
CA THR A 160 -1.52 18.16 18.43
C THR A 160 -2.61 19.18 18.12
N SER A 161 -2.18 20.32 17.56
CA SER A 161 -3.10 21.38 17.12
C SER A 161 -4.03 20.88 16.01
N LEU A 162 -5.24 21.44 15.92
CA LEU A 162 -6.21 21.06 14.88
C LEU A 162 -5.66 21.27 13.46
N ALA A 163 -4.96 22.38 13.22
CA ALA A 163 -4.31 22.68 11.94
C ALA A 163 -3.34 21.56 11.54
N THR A 164 -2.51 21.11 12.49
CA THR A 164 -1.59 19.97 12.29
C THR A 164 -2.35 18.69 11.95
N LYS A 165 -3.46 18.40 12.65
CA LYS A 165 -4.26 17.19 12.38
C LYS A 165 -4.88 17.19 10.98
N ILE A 166 -5.29 18.36 10.49
CA ILE A 166 -5.84 18.56 9.14
C ILE A 166 -4.73 18.44 8.10
N GLU A 167 -3.58 19.06 8.34
CA GLU A 167 -2.40 18.94 7.46
C GLU A 167 -2.00 17.47 7.29
N GLN A 168 -1.84 16.74 8.40
CA GLN A 168 -1.50 15.32 8.38
C GLN A 168 -2.57 14.48 7.67
N MET A 169 -3.85 14.82 7.81
CA MET A 169 -4.95 14.12 7.15
C MET A 169 -4.87 14.28 5.63
N LEU A 170 -4.58 15.50 5.17
CA LEU A 170 -4.36 15.77 3.76
C LEU A 170 -3.09 15.09 3.25
N THR A 171 -2.04 15.01 4.06
CA THR A 171 -0.83 14.27 3.72
C THR A 171 -1.09 12.77 3.59
N GLU A 172 -1.82 12.16 4.52
CA GLU A 172 -2.23 10.75 4.43
C GLU A 172 -3.08 10.47 3.20
N ALA A 173 -4.01 11.37 2.86
CA ALA A 173 -4.76 11.26 1.61
C ALA A 173 -3.83 11.30 0.39
N ARG A 174 -2.83 12.20 0.39
CA ARG A 174 -1.81 12.32 -0.68
C ARG A 174 -0.81 11.17 -0.72
N VAL A 175 -0.64 10.42 0.37
CA VAL A 175 0.12 9.18 0.41
C VAL A 175 -0.62 8.12 -0.41
N MET A 176 -1.94 7.99 -0.22
CA MET A 176 -2.74 6.94 -0.86
C MET A 176 -3.20 7.29 -2.29
N LEU A 177 -3.47 8.58 -2.56
CA LEU A 177 -4.16 9.04 -3.76
C LEU A 177 -3.42 8.73 -5.08
N PRO A 178 -2.12 9.05 -5.24
CA PRO A 178 -1.44 8.84 -6.52
C PRO A 178 -1.47 7.38 -6.98
N GLY A 179 -1.26 6.43 -6.08
CA GLY A 179 -1.31 5.03 -6.49
C GLY A 179 -2.72 4.48 -6.61
N ALA A 180 -3.72 4.98 -5.86
CA ALA A 180 -5.11 4.65 -6.15
C ALA A 180 -5.52 5.11 -7.57
N GLN A 181 -5.05 6.30 -7.99
CA GLN A 181 -5.23 6.80 -9.36
C GLN A 181 -4.50 5.96 -10.41
N ALA A 182 -3.25 5.55 -10.11
CA ALA A 182 -2.49 4.67 -10.99
C ALA A 182 -3.21 3.33 -11.18
N LEU A 183 -3.62 2.66 -10.09
CA LEU A 183 -4.35 1.40 -10.12
C LEU A 183 -5.65 1.51 -10.92
N LEU A 184 -6.43 2.57 -10.69
CA LEU A 184 -7.65 2.84 -11.48
C LEU A 184 -7.33 2.97 -12.98
N GLY A 185 -6.28 3.72 -13.33
CA GLY A 185 -5.84 3.88 -14.71
C GLY A 185 -5.44 2.56 -15.37
N PHE A 186 -4.64 1.75 -14.68
CA PHE A 186 -4.23 0.43 -15.19
C PHE A 186 -5.43 -0.49 -15.41
N GLN A 187 -6.38 -0.52 -14.47
CA GLN A 187 -7.61 -1.31 -14.60
C GLN A 187 -8.50 -0.85 -15.75
N LEU A 188 -8.61 0.46 -15.98
CA LEU A 188 -9.35 1.02 -17.11
C LEU A 188 -8.71 0.64 -18.44
N VAL A 189 -7.37 0.53 -18.51
CA VAL A 189 -6.72 0.11 -19.76
C VAL A 189 -6.97 -1.37 -20.05
N ILE A 190 -7.07 -2.22 -19.02
CA ILE A 190 -7.30 -3.67 -19.19
C ILE A 190 -8.58 -3.97 -19.98
N ILE A 191 -9.64 -3.16 -19.83
CA ILE A 191 -10.95 -3.42 -20.48
C ILE A 191 -10.88 -3.37 -22.01
N PHE A 192 -9.84 -2.73 -22.57
CA PHE A 192 -9.60 -2.61 -24.00
C PHE A 192 -8.64 -3.66 -24.55
N SER A 193 -8.27 -4.67 -23.74
CA SER A 193 -7.40 -5.77 -24.18
C SER A 193 -8.21 -6.93 -24.75
N GLU A 194 -7.67 -7.60 -25.77
CA GLU A 194 -8.24 -8.82 -26.35
C GLU A 194 -8.40 -9.93 -25.29
N THR A 195 -7.43 -10.04 -24.38
CA THR A 195 -7.46 -10.99 -23.26
C THR A 195 -8.66 -10.74 -22.34
N PHE A 196 -9.01 -9.48 -22.07
CA PHE A 196 -10.20 -9.14 -21.29
C PHE A 196 -11.48 -9.46 -22.06
N GLU A 197 -11.52 -9.23 -23.37
CA GLU A 197 -12.67 -9.56 -24.22
C GLU A 197 -12.98 -11.07 -24.20
N ALA A 198 -11.96 -11.92 -24.15
CA ALA A 198 -12.11 -13.36 -24.05
C ALA A 198 -12.58 -13.87 -22.68
N LEU A 199 -12.63 -13.02 -21.64
CA LEU A 199 -13.01 -13.45 -20.29
C LEU A 199 -14.51 -13.80 -20.16
N PRO A 200 -14.85 -14.73 -19.26
CA PRO A 200 -16.23 -14.98 -18.86
C PRO A 200 -16.93 -13.72 -18.35
N PHE A 201 -18.24 -13.61 -18.61
CA PHE A 201 -19.06 -12.47 -18.20
C PHE A 201 -18.94 -12.18 -16.69
N THR A 202 -18.94 -13.20 -15.85
CA THR A 202 -18.80 -13.06 -14.39
C THR A 202 -17.47 -12.39 -14.01
N THR A 203 -16.36 -12.76 -14.65
CA THR A 203 -15.04 -12.15 -14.38
C THR A 203 -15.02 -10.70 -14.82
N LYS A 204 -15.62 -10.37 -15.97
CA LYS A 204 -15.79 -8.98 -16.43
C LYS A 204 -16.59 -8.14 -15.45
N LEU A 205 -17.66 -8.71 -14.88
CA LEU A 205 -18.48 -8.03 -13.88
C LEU A 205 -17.71 -7.76 -12.59
N ILE A 206 -16.93 -8.74 -12.09
CA ILE A 206 -16.08 -8.55 -10.91
C ILE A 206 -15.04 -7.45 -11.17
N HIS A 207 -14.42 -7.43 -12.35
CA HIS A 207 -13.50 -6.37 -12.76
C HIS A 207 -14.16 -4.99 -12.78
N LEU A 208 -15.37 -4.89 -13.33
CA LEU A 208 -16.11 -3.62 -13.36
C LEU A 208 -16.48 -3.13 -11.95
N VAL A 209 -16.83 -4.05 -11.04
CA VAL A 209 -17.04 -3.73 -9.63
C VAL A 209 -15.74 -3.26 -8.97
N ALA A 210 -14.60 -3.88 -9.28
CA ALA A 210 -13.29 -3.45 -8.78
C ALA A 210 -12.94 -2.02 -9.23
N ILE A 211 -13.18 -1.70 -10.51
CA ILE A 211 -13.05 -0.33 -11.05
C ILE A 211 -13.94 0.64 -10.28
N GLY A 212 -15.20 0.27 -10.02
CA GLY A 212 -16.14 1.09 -9.25
C GLY A 212 -15.62 1.39 -7.84
N PHE A 213 -15.03 0.41 -7.17
CA PHE A 213 -14.40 0.61 -5.86
C PHE A 213 -13.17 1.51 -5.90
N LEU A 214 -12.30 1.37 -6.91
CA LEU A 214 -11.16 2.28 -7.06
C LEU A 214 -11.59 3.70 -7.43
N ALA A 215 -12.62 3.87 -8.26
CA ALA A 215 -13.20 5.17 -8.56
C ALA A 215 -13.74 5.85 -7.30
N LEU A 216 -14.51 5.14 -6.47
CA LEU A 216 -14.98 5.66 -5.17
C LEU A 216 -13.82 6.02 -4.24
N THR A 217 -12.77 5.20 -4.21
CA THR A 217 -11.55 5.47 -3.44
C THR A 217 -10.92 6.80 -3.86
N VAL A 218 -10.73 7.03 -5.16
CA VAL A 218 -10.16 8.28 -5.69
C VAL A 218 -11.06 9.48 -5.35
N ILE A 219 -12.37 9.36 -5.54
CA ILE A 219 -13.34 10.42 -5.22
C ILE A 219 -13.23 10.82 -3.75
N TRP A 220 -13.24 9.84 -2.84
CA TRP A 220 -13.16 10.12 -1.41
C TRP A 220 -11.79 10.65 -0.96
N LEU A 221 -10.69 10.20 -1.56
CA LEU A 221 -9.36 10.76 -1.24
C LEU A 221 -9.17 12.19 -1.74
N MET A 222 -9.85 12.59 -2.82
CA MET A 222 -9.82 13.97 -3.34
C MET A 222 -10.76 14.92 -2.58
N ALA A 223 -11.85 14.39 -2.01
CA ALA A 223 -12.90 15.20 -1.38
C ALA A 223 -12.39 16.14 -0.25
N PRO A 224 -11.54 15.74 0.71
CA PRO A 224 -11.11 16.61 1.81
C PRO A 224 -10.48 17.93 1.35
N ALA A 225 -9.62 17.87 0.33
CA ALA A 225 -8.96 19.07 -0.22
C ALA A 225 -9.96 19.98 -0.96
N ALA A 226 -10.93 19.39 -1.66
CA ALA A 226 -12.00 20.16 -2.32
C ALA A 226 -12.91 20.85 -1.29
N PHE A 227 -13.30 20.15 -0.23
CA PHE A 227 -14.10 20.72 0.86
C PHE A 227 -13.34 21.81 1.62
N HIS A 228 -12.06 21.59 1.94
CA HIS A 228 -11.21 22.58 2.57
C HIS A 228 -11.19 23.89 1.77
N ARG A 229 -11.00 23.81 0.45
CA ARG A 229 -10.95 24.99 -0.42
C ARG A 229 -12.31 25.64 -0.67
N VAL A 230 -13.37 24.86 -0.91
CA VAL A 230 -14.66 25.39 -1.41
C VAL A 230 -15.65 25.66 -0.28
N VAL A 231 -15.79 24.74 0.68
CA VAL A 231 -16.81 24.84 1.74
C VAL A 231 -16.28 25.59 2.95
N TYR A 232 -15.01 25.38 3.29
CA TYR A 232 -14.38 25.97 4.46
C TYR A 232 -13.45 27.15 4.13
N ALA A 233 -13.38 27.58 2.86
CA ALA A 233 -12.57 28.73 2.41
C ALA A 233 -11.08 28.68 2.83
N GLY A 234 -10.53 27.48 3.05
CA GLY A 234 -9.15 27.27 3.52
C GLY A 234 -9.00 27.25 5.05
N GLU A 235 -10.07 27.42 5.81
CA GLU A 235 -10.04 27.45 7.27
C GLU A 235 -9.99 26.06 7.91
N ASP A 236 -9.22 25.95 8.99
CA ASP A 236 -8.98 24.71 9.73
C ASP A 236 -10.06 24.47 10.79
N THR A 237 -11.14 23.79 10.39
CA THR A 237 -12.30 23.54 11.27
C THR A 237 -12.38 22.10 11.79
N PRO A 238 -12.93 21.87 13.01
CA PRO A 238 -13.16 20.51 13.52
C PRO A 238 -14.11 19.68 12.63
N ALA A 239 -15.03 20.34 11.92
CA ALA A 239 -15.96 19.69 11.01
C ALA A 239 -15.22 19.10 9.80
N LEU A 240 -14.26 19.84 9.22
CA LEU A 240 -13.42 19.37 8.12
C LEU A 240 -12.59 18.16 8.53
N HIS A 241 -11.95 18.19 9.70
CA HIS A 241 -11.15 17.06 10.21
C HIS A 241 -11.98 15.79 10.36
N ARG A 242 -13.19 15.89 10.94
CA ARG A 242 -14.11 14.74 11.07
C ARG A 242 -14.58 14.22 9.72
N LEU A 243 -14.95 15.10 8.80
CA LEU A 243 -15.44 14.73 7.47
C LEU A 243 -14.32 14.05 6.67
N GLY A 244 -13.14 14.66 6.62
CA GLY A 244 -12.01 14.10 5.89
C GLY A 244 -11.57 12.77 6.48
N THR A 245 -11.54 12.62 7.80
CA THR A 245 -11.24 11.33 8.45
C THR A 245 -12.23 10.24 8.02
N ARG A 246 -13.53 10.55 7.90
CA ARG A 246 -14.52 9.59 7.38
C ARG A 246 -14.26 9.22 5.93
N PHE A 247 -13.91 10.19 5.09
CA PHE A 247 -13.56 9.92 3.69
C PHE A 247 -12.30 9.05 3.55
N LEU A 248 -11.24 9.31 4.33
CA LEU A 248 -10.02 8.47 4.30
C LEU A 248 -10.33 7.03 4.73
N LEU A 249 -11.11 6.84 5.80
CA LEU A 249 -11.48 5.51 6.28
C LEU A 249 -12.43 4.77 5.33
N ALA A 250 -13.36 5.49 4.69
CA ALA A 250 -14.22 4.91 3.67
C ALA A 250 -13.40 4.50 2.43
N ALA A 251 -12.46 5.36 2.02
CA ALA A 251 -11.55 5.10 0.90
C ALA A 251 -10.68 3.87 1.12
N SER A 252 -10.19 3.63 2.34
CA SER A 252 -9.39 2.43 2.61
C SER A 252 -10.21 1.14 2.49
N VAL A 253 -11.50 1.16 2.86
CA VAL A 253 -12.39 0.01 2.69
C VAL A 253 -12.60 -0.30 1.21
N THR A 254 -12.95 0.71 0.41
CA THR A 254 -13.15 0.51 -1.04
C THR A 254 -11.84 0.17 -1.74
N LEU A 255 -10.70 0.71 -1.30
CA LEU A 255 -9.40 0.34 -1.83
C LEU A 255 -9.08 -1.15 -1.58
N ALA A 256 -9.36 -1.64 -0.37
CA ALA A 256 -9.14 -3.05 -0.03
C ALA A 256 -10.01 -3.97 -0.90
N LEU A 257 -11.29 -3.62 -1.08
CA LEU A 257 -12.21 -4.37 -1.94
C LEU A 257 -11.80 -4.33 -3.41
N GLY A 258 -11.39 -3.17 -3.91
CA GLY A 258 -10.94 -2.99 -5.30
C GLY A 258 -9.68 -3.79 -5.61
N ILE A 259 -8.65 -3.70 -4.76
CA ILE A 259 -7.41 -4.48 -4.92
C ILE A 259 -7.70 -5.98 -4.83
N ALA A 260 -8.50 -6.43 -3.85
CA ALA A 260 -8.79 -7.85 -3.67
C ALA A 260 -9.58 -8.45 -4.84
N ALA A 261 -10.58 -7.74 -5.34
CA ALA A 261 -11.38 -8.17 -6.48
C ALA A 261 -10.51 -8.28 -7.75
N ASP A 262 -9.70 -7.26 -8.03
CA ASP A 262 -8.83 -7.22 -9.21
C ASP A 262 -7.73 -8.27 -9.14
N LEU A 263 -7.11 -8.45 -7.96
CA LEU A 263 -6.13 -9.51 -7.74
C LEU A 263 -6.75 -10.90 -7.95
N GLY A 264 -8.01 -11.11 -7.54
CA GLY A 264 -8.75 -12.33 -7.85
C GLY A 264 -8.96 -12.56 -9.35
N VAL A 265 -9.34 -11.51 -10.08
CA VAL A 265 -9.53 -11.54 -11.54
C VAL A 265 -8.20 -11.85 -12.24
N VAL A 266 -7.11 -11.19 -11.85
CA VAL A 266 -5.77 -11.40 -12.39
C VAL A 266 -5.30 -12.83 -12.11
N VAL A 267 -5.37 -13.30 -10.87
CA VAL A 267 -4.92 -14.66 -10.53
C VAL A 267 -5.77 -15.73 -11.21
N ALA A 268 -7.09 -15.54 -11.32
CA ALA A 268 -7.95 -16.46 -12.08
C ALA A 268 -7.53 -16.54 -13.55
N THR A 269 -7.17 -15.40 -14.14
CA THR A 269 -6.71 -15.29 -15.53
C THR A 269 -5.35 -15.97 -15.71
N ILE A 270 -4.39 -15.69 -14.83
CA ILE A 270 -3.02 -16.25 -14.90
C ILE A 270 -3.03 -17.79 -14.76
N LEU A 271 -3.76 -18.29 -13.76
CA LEU A 271 -3.78 -19.72 -13.42
C LEU A 271 -4.90 -20.49 -14.14
N LYS A 272 -5.70 -19.82 -14.96
CA LYS A 272 -6.89 -20.39 -15.64
C LYS A 272 -7.81 -21.15 -14.66
N SER A 273 -7.95 -20.62 -13.45
CA SER A 273 -8.65 -21.28 -12.33
C SER A 273 -9.42 -20.26 -11.49
N SER A 274 -10.76 -20.33 -11.56
CA SER A 274 -11.63 -19.48 -10.74
C SER A 274 -11.43 -19.70 -9.25
N ALA A 275 -11.16 -20.95 -8.83
CA ALA A 275 -10.90 -21.27 -7.43
C ALA A 275 -9.64 -20.57 -6.91
N ALA A 276 -8.56 -20.57 -7.70
CA ALA A 276 -7.32 -19.87 -7.33
C ALA A 276 -7.55 -18.35 -7.23
N GLY A 277 -8.33 -17.77 -8.16
CA GLY A 277 -8.73 -16.37 -8.08
C GLY A 277 -9.56 -16.04 -6.84
N THR A 278 -10.54 -16.88 -6.49
CA THR A 278 -11.34 -16.68 -5.27
C THR A 278 -10.49 -16.76 -4.01
N VAL A 279 -9.56 -17.72 -3.93
CA VAL A 279 -8.62 -17.83 -2.81
C VAL A 279 -7.73 -16.60 -2.72
N ALA A 280 -7.20 -16.11 -3.84
CA ALA A 280 -6.33 -14.94 -3.87
C ALA A 280 -7.08 -13.66 -3.48
N ALA A 281 -8.32 -13.47 -3.95
CA ALA A 281 -9.19 -12.39 -3.52
C ALA A 281 -9.51 -12.46 -2.03
N GLY A 282 -9.86 -13.65 -1.52
CA GLY A 282 -10.17 -13.86 -0.11
C GLY A 282 -8.95 -13.59 0.79
N MET A 283 -7.79 -14.13 0.44
CA MET A 283 -6.55 -13.93 1.18
C MET A 283 -6.11 -12.47 1.19
N SER A 284 -6.10 -11.80 0.03
CA SER A 284 -5.74 -10.38 -0.05
C SER A 284 -6.73 -9.52 0.75
N LEU A 285 -8.04 -9.80 0.67
CA LEU A 285 -9.04 -9.09 1.46
C LEU A 285 -8.84 -9.28 2.97
N VAL A 286 -8.53 -10.50 3.41
CA VAL A 286 -8.22 -10.80 4.82
C VAL A 286 -6.98 -10.05 5.28
N VAL A 287 -5.91 -10.02 4.49
CA VAL A 287 -4.68 -9.30 4.83
C VAL A 287 -4.94 -7.79 4.89
N LEU A 288 -5.56 -7.21 3.85
CA LEU A 288 -5.82 -5.77 3.76
C LEU A 288 -6.79 -5.31 4.86
N SER A 289 -7.92 -6.00 5.02
CA SER A 289 -8.90 -5.67 6.06
C SER A 289 -8.36 -5.95 7.46
N GLY A 290 -7.57 -7.01 7.60
CA GLY A 290 -6.89 -7.39 8.83
C GLY A 290 -5.97 -6.28 9.33
N LEU A 291 -5.09 -5.81 8.46
CA LEU A 291 -4.11 -4.77 8.77
C LEU A 291 -4.74 -3.38 8.95
N TRP A 292 -5.69 -3.02 8.09
CA TRP A 292 -6.23 -1.66 8.07
C TRP A 292 -7.39 -1.45 9.04
N HIS A 293 -8.23 -2.46 9.25
CA HIS A 293 -9.49 -2.28 10.00
C HIS A 293 -9.57 -3.14 11.25
N VAL A 294 -9.33 -4.45 11.14
CA VAL A 294 -9.51 -5.38 12.25
C VAL A 294 -8.49 -5.14 13.36
N TYR A 295 -7.20 -5.15 13.04
CA TYR A 295 -6.12 -4.97 14.02
C TYR A 295 -6.20 -3.60 14.72
N PRO A 296 -6.35 -2.47 14.00
CA PRO A 296 -6.55 -1.16 14.62
C PRO A 296 -7.82 -1.08 15.50
N ALA A 297 -8.94 -1.68 15.06
CA ALA A 297 -10.19 -1.65 15.83
C ALA A 297 -10.10 -2.46 17.14
N LEU A 298 -9.43 -3.61 17.12
CA LEU A 298 -9.19 -4.43 18.31
C LEU A 298 -8.37 -3.67 19.35
N LEU A 299 -7.29 -2.99 18.93
CA LEU A 299 -6.47 -2.16 19.81
C LEU A 299 -7.26 -0.99 20.39
N ARG A 300 -8.13 -0.35 19.61
CA ARG A 300 -9.01 0.71 20.11
C ARG A 300 -9.99 0.20 21.16
N ARG A 301 -10.58 -0.99 20.95
CA ARG A 301 -11.54 -1.60 21.90
C ARG A 301 -10.88 -1.99 23.22
N GLN A 302 -9.66 -2.52 23.18
CA GLN A 302 -8.90 -2.83 24.40
C GLN A 302 -8.64 -1.57 25.23
N ARG A 303 -8.30 -0.45 24.57
CA ARG A 303 -8.10 0.84 25.24
C ARG A 303 -9.36 1.39 25.90
N SER A 304 -10.52 1.30 25.23
CA SER A 304 -11.78 1.76 25.83
C SER A 304 -12.22 0.93 27.04
N LEU A 305 -11.66 -0.27 27.24
CA LEU A 305 -11.94 -1.11 28.41
C LEU A 305 -10.94 -0.84 29.56
N GLN A 306 -9.84 -0.16 29.29
CA GLN A 306 -8.78 0.16 30.27
C GLN A 306 -8.82 1.60 30.78
N ALA A 307 -9.56 2.49 30.11
CA ALA A 307 -9.79 3.89 30.48
C ALA A 307 -11.11 4.04 31.22
#